data_AF-A0A3D1K1J9-F1
#
_entry.id   AF-A0A3D1K1J9-F1
#
_cell.length_a   1.000
_cell.length_b   1.000
_cell.length_c   1.000
_cell.angle_alpha   90.00
_cell.angle_beta   90.00
_cell.angle_gamma   90.00
#
_symmetry.space_group_name_H-M   'P 1'
#
loop_
_entity.id
_entity.type
_entity.pdbx_description
1 polymer ?
#
loop_
_entity_poly.entity_id
_entity_poly.type
_entity_poly.pdbx_seq_one_letter_code
_entity_poly.pdbx_strand_id
1 'polypeptide(L)'
;MSTKKMKPIHPGEILVEEFMKPMGISQNRLARDIGVPPRRINEICLEKRGVTADTSLRLGIYFKMGPEFWINLQKNYEMDCVRQKEEKELKHLIKPCPNLNPTPVFA
;
A
#
# COMPACT_ATOMS: atom_id res chain seq x y z
N MET A 1 -1.99 -27.36 6.55
CA MET A 1 -1.32 -26.27 7.28
C MET A 1 -2.30 -25.09 7.38
N SER A 2 -2.83 -24.81 8.56
CA SER A 2 -3.75 -23.68 8.76
C SER A 2 -2.97 -22.37 8.59
N THR A 3 -3.14 -21.70 7.45
CA THR A 3 -2.55 -20.40 7.21
C THR A 3 -3.19 -19.40 8.17
N LYS A 4 -2.45 -19.03 9.21
CA LYS A 4 -2.82 -17.94 10.12
C LYS A 4 -3.02 -16.70 9.24
N LYS A 5 -4.27 -16.25 9.06
CA LYS A 5 -4.57 -15.02 8.33
C LYS A 5 -3.88 -13.87 9.07
N MET A 6 -2.74 -13.42 8.55
CA MET A 6 -2.03 -12.26 9.09
C MET A 6 -2.86 -11.00 8.79
N LYS A 7 -2.87 -10.06 9.72
CA LYS A 7 -3.54 -8.77 9.51
C LYS A 7 -2.87 -8.06 8.31
N PRO A 8 -3.64 -7.48 7.37
CA PRO A 8 -3.06 -6.67 6.30
C PRO A 8 -2.26 -5.51 6.91
N ILE A 9 -1.04 -5.29 6.42
CA ILE A 9 -0.15 -4.24 6.91
C ILE A 9 -0.39 -2.99 6.06
N HIS A 10 -0.85 -1.91 6.69
CA HIS A 10 -1.09 -0.65 5.98
C HIS A 10 0.24 0.05 5.67
N PRO A 11 0.41 0.72 4.51
CA PRO A 11 1.67 1.42 4.18
C PRO A 11 2.05 2.50 5.18
N GLY A 12 1.05 3.09 5.85
CA GLY A 12 1.24 4.04 6.93
C GLY A 12 1.92 3.46 8.17
N GLU A 13 1.71 2.18 8.46
CA GLU A 13 2.41 1.47 9.54
C GLU A 13 3.91 1.38 9.21
N ILE A 14 4.24 0.94 7.99
CA ILE A 14 5.62 0.89 7.48
C ILE A 14 6.27 2.29 7.48
N LEU A 15 5.55 3.31 7.02
CA LEU A 15 6.06 4.69 7.03
C LEU A 15 6.45 5.13 8.45
N VAL A 16 5.65 4.78 9.46
CA VAL A 16 5.91 5.16 10.85
C VAL A 16 7.07 4.35 11.44
N GLU A 17 6.99 3.02 11.38
CA GLU A 17 7.90 2.12 12.07
C GLU A 17 9.28 2.05 11.42
N GLU A 18 9.35 2.02 10.09
CA GLU A 18 10.60 1.76 9.36
C GLU A 18 11.31 3.04 8.89
N PHE A 19 10.60 4.18 8.83
CA PHE A 19 11.17 5.44 8.33
C PHE A 19 11.11 6.54 9.37
N MET A 20 9.92 6.91 9.84
CA MET A 20 9.77 8.10 10.68
C MET A 20 10.39 7.93 12.07
N LYS A 21 10.14 6.80 12.74
CA LYS A 21 10.71 6.54 14.07
C LYS A 21 12.24 6.41 14.03
N PRO A 22 12.85 5.60 13.14
CA PRO A 22 14.31 5.45 13.10
C PRO A 22 15.04 6.76 12.73
N MET A 23 14.40 7.61 11.92
CA MET A 23 14.98 8.88 11.48
C MET A 23 14.59 10.07 12.37
N GLY A 24 13.78 9.87 13.42
CA GLY A 24 13.31 10.94 14.31
C GLY A 24 12.49 12.03 13.61
N ILE A 25 11.69 11.67 12.60
CA ILE A 25 10.92 12.62 11.77
C ILE A 25 9.49 12.69 12.27
N SER A 26 8.99 13.89 12.59
CA SER A 26 7.58 14.11 12.92
C SER A 26 6.69 14.17 11.67
N GLN A 27 5.40 13.86 11.81
CA GLN A 27 4.43 13.95 10.70
C GLN A 27 4.40 15.36 10.07
N ASN A 28 4.46 16.40 10.91
CA ASN A 28 4.48 17.78 10.46
C ASN A 28 5.75 18.12 9.68
N ARG A 29 6.91 17.62 10.14
CA ARG A 29 8.18 17.78 9.41
C ARG A 29 8.10 17.08 8.06
N LEU A 30 7.70 15.80 8.02
CA LEU A 30 7.58 15.05 6.77
C LEU A 30 6.65 15.77 5.79
N ALA A 31 5.47 16.20 6.24
CA ALA A 31 4.49 16.87 5.40
C ALA A 31 5.04 18.15 4.76
N ARG A 32 5.72 19.00 5.56
CA ARG A 32 6.38 20.21 5.06
C ARG A 32 7.48 19.87 4.07
N ASP A 33 8.35 18.93 4.42
CA ASP A 33 9.53 18.61 3.62
C ASP A 33 9.14 17.99 2.25
N ILE A 34 8.01 17.27 2.16
CA ILE A 34 7.49 16.72 0.89
C ILE A 34 6.42 17.60 0.21
N GLY A 35 6.14 18.78 0.76
CA GLY A 35 5.24 19.78 0.19
C GLY A 35 3.77 19.36 0.13
N VAL A 36 3.24 18.76 1.21
CA VAL A 36 1.82 18.36 1.31
C VAL A 36 1.19 18.87 2.62
N PRO A 37 -0.15 18.99 2.70
CA PRO A 37 -0.81 19.34 3.95
C PRO A 37 -0.53 18.31 5.06
N PRO A 38 -0.24 18.73 6.32
CA PRO A 38 0.02 17.80 7.44
C PRO A 38 -1.07 16.76 7.66
N ARG A 39 -2.32 17.14 7.43
CA ARG A 39 -3.48 16.24 7.49
C ARG A 39 -3.33 15.01 6.59
N ARG A 40 -2.71 15.16 5.42
CA ARG A 40 -2.50 14.04 4.49
C ARG A 40 -1.59 12.98 5.11
N ILE A 41 -0.45 13.39 5.67
CA ILE A 41 0.48 12.47 6.34
C ILE A 41 -0.14 11.89 7.61
N ASN A 42 -0.86 12.70 8.38
CA ASN A 42 -1.57 12.22 9.57
C ASN A 42 -2.58 11.11 9.23
N GLU A 43 -3.42 11.29 8.21
CA GLU A 43 -4.39 10.27 7.80
C GLU A 43 -3.72 9.00 7.27
N ILE A 44 -2.56 9.10 6.60
CA ILE A 44 -1.78 7.93 6.18
C ILE A 44 -1.23 7.18 7.40
N CYS A 45 -0.60 7.88 8.35
CA CYS A 45 -0.06 7.29 9.57
C CYS A 45 -1.15 6.69 10.48
N LEU A 46 -2.38 7.19 10.40
CA LEU A 46 -3.54 6.65 11.12
C LEU A 46 -4.28 5.55 10.34
N GLU A 47 -3.75 5.09 9.21
CA GLU A 47 -4.35 4.05 8.35
C GLU A 47 -5.74 4.44 7.80
N LYS A 48 -6.07 5.74 7.79
CA LYS A 48 -7.35 6.28 7.30
C LYS A 48 -7.31 6.64 5.81
N ARG A 49 -6.11 6.76 5.25
CA ARG A 49 -5.86 7.13 3.85
C ARG A 49 -4.74 6.27 3.28
N GLY A 50 -4.96 5.73 2.10
CA GLY A 50 -3.92 5.03 1.33
C GLY A 50 -2.89 5.96 0.69
N VAL A 51 -1.79 5.38 0.21
CA VAL A 51 -0.75 6.08 -0.53
C VAL A 51 -1.12 6.13 -2.02
N THR A 52 -1.26 7.35 -2.55
CA THR A 52 -1.50 7.60 -3.99
C THR A 52 -0.20 7.68 -4.78
N ALA A 53 -0.26 7.66 -6.13
CA ALA A 53 0.90 7.85 -7.00
C ALA A 53 1.64 9.19 -6.78
N ASP A 54 0.92 10.29 -6.55
CA ASP A 54 1.55 11.58 -6.17
C ASP A 54 2.30 11.45 -4.84
N THR A 55 1.71 10.78 -3.86
CA THR A 55 2.34 10.61 -2.54
C THR A 55 3.54 9.66 -2.62
N SER A 56 3.46 8.60 -3.42
CA SER A 56 4.57 7.66 -3.59
C SER A 56 5.78 8.30 -4.28
N LEU A 57 5.56 9.15 -5.30
CA LEU A 57 6.61 9.95 -5.93
C LEU A 57 7.29 10.86 -4.92
N ARG A 58 6.50 11.59 -4.11
CA ARG A 58 7.02 12.48 -3.07
C ARG A 58 7.84 11.75 -2.01
N LEU A 59 7.33 10.64 -1.48
CA LEU A 59 8.03 9.83 -0.49
C LEU A 59 9.28 9.16 -1.09
N GLY A 60 9.21 8.69 -2.33
CA GLY A 60 10.34 8.10 -3.05
C GLY A 60 11.49 9.09 -3.22
N ILE A 61 11.19 10.31 -3.66
CA ILE A 61 12.19 11.39 -3.76
C ILE A 61 12.78 11.71 -2.38
N TYR A 62 11.93 11.87 -1.35
CA TYR A 62 12.38 12.27 -0.01
C TYR A 62 13.27 11.21 0.67
N PHE A 63 12.88 9.94 0.60
CA PHE A 63 13.61 8.83 1.22
C PHE A 63 14.65 8.17 0.29
N LYS A 64 14.85 8.70 -0.92
CA LYS A 64 15.73 8.13 -1.96
C LYS A 64 15.41 6.65 -2.25
N MET A 65 14.12 6.37 -2.43
CA MET A 65 13.60 5.05 -2.81
C MET A 65 12.77 5.15 -4.09
N GLY A 66 12.62 4.01 -4.78
CA GLY A 66 11.70 3.92 -5.91
C GLY A 66 10.25 4.19 -5.45
N PRO A 67 9.47 5.03 -6.15
CA PRO A 67 8.06 5.29 -5.81
C PRO A 67 7.20 4.01 -5.86
N GLU A 68 7.60 3.03 -6.66
CA GLU A 68 6.93 1.73 -6.78
C GLU A 68 6.91 0.98 -5.46
N PHE A 69 7.91 1.19 -4.58
CA PHE A 69 7.92 0.59 -3.24
C PHE A 69 6.62 0.90 -2.48
N TRP A 70 6.24 2.18 -2.43
CA TRP A 70 5.05 2.63 -1.71
C TRP A 70 3.75 2.18 -2.38
N ILE A 71 3.72 2.19 -3.71
CA ILE A 71 2.56 1.69 -4.47
C ILE A 71 2.36 0.19 -4.26
N ASN A 72 3.45 -0.58 -4.23
CA ASN A 72 3.38 -2.01 -4.00
C ASN A 72 2.88 -2.32 -2.59
N LEU A 73 3.28 -1.55 -1.57
CA LEU A 73 2.71 -1.66 -0.23
C LEU A 73 1.19 -1.41 -0.25
N GLN A 74 0.75 -0.33 -0.90
CA GLN A 74 -0.68 0.02 -0.99
C GLN A 74 -1.47 -1.09 -1.70
N LYS A 75 -0.98 -1.55 -2.86
CA LYS A 75 -1.58 -2.63 -3.64
C LYS A 75 -1.71 -3.91 -2.84
N ASN A 76 -0.65 -4.31 -2.13
CA ASN A 76 -0.66 -5.53 -1.32
C ASN A 76 -1.67 -5.42 -0.17
N TYR A 77 -1.67 -4.28 0.54
CA TYR A 77 -2.65 -4.01 1.60
C TYR A 77 -4.09 -4.11 1.09
N GLU A 78 -4.42 -3.42 0.00
CA GLU A 78 -5.77 -3.43 -0.57
C GLU A 78 -6.19 -4.83 -1.01
N MET A 79 -5.29 -5.55 -1.69
CA MET A 79 -5.54 -6.93 -2.12
C MET A 79 -5.79 -7.85 -0.93
N ASP A 80 -5.01 -7.73 0.14
CA ASP A 80 -5.19 -8.55 1.34
C ASP A 80 -6.48 -8.20 2.07
N CYS A 81 -6.86 -6.92 2.15
CA CYS A 81 -8.15 -6.50 2.70
C CYS A 81 -9.33 -7.13 1.93
N VAL A 82 -9.32 -7.06 0.60
CA VAL A 82 -10.37 -7.65 -0.24
C VAL A 82 -10.36 -9.16 -0.11
N ARG A 83 -9.17 -9.79 -0.16
CA ARG A 83 -9.05 -11.24 -0.04
C ARG A 83 -9.64 -11.76 1.26
N GLN A 84 -9.39 -11.05 2.35
CA GLN A 84 -9.89 -11.46 3.65
C GLN A 84 -11.41 -11.36 3.78
N LYS A 85 -12.02 -10.36 3.14
CA LYS A 85 -13.46 -10.08 3.18
C LYS A 85 -14.26 -10.93 2.20
N GLU A 86 -13.82 -11.03 0.95
CA GLU A 86 -14.69 -11.40 -0.19
C GLU A 86 -14.16 -12.57 -1.04
N GLU A 87 -12.88 -12.97 -0.92
CA GLU A 87 -12.27 -13.95 -1.85
C GLU A 87 -13.05 -15.26 -1.96
N LYS A 88 -13.56 -15.75 -0.82
CA LYS A 88 -14.33 -16.99 -0.80
C LYS A 88 -15.60 -16.85 -1.63
N GLU A 89 -16.34 -15.75 -1.47
CA GLU A 89 -17.58 -15.52 -2.21
C GLU A 89 -17.32 -15.31 -3.70
N LEU A 90 -16.32 -14.49 -4.04
CA LEU A 90 -15.92 -14.24 -5.43
C LEU A 90 -15.55 -15.52 -6.18
N LYS A 91 -14.88 -16.48 -5.52
CA LYS A 91 -14.53 -17.79 -6.12
C LYS A 91 -15.75 -18.63 -6.52
N HIS A 92 -16.90 -18.44 -5.89
CA HIS A 92 -18.13 -19.16 -6.25
C HIS A 92 -18.93 -18.42 -7.33
N LEU A 93 -18.85 -17.08 -7.36
CA LEU A 93 -19.59 -16.25 -8.31
C LEU A 93 -18.91 -16.13 -9.68
N ILE A 94 -17.58 -16.16 -9.72
CA ILE A 94 -16.81 -15.94 -10.94
C ILE A 94 -16.55 -17.26 -11.65
N LYS A 95 -16.97 -17.35 -12.92
CA LYS A 95 -16.59 -18.43 -13.83
C LYS A 95 -15.37 -17.99 -14.66
N PRO A 96 -14.25 -18.72 -14.63
CA PRO A 96 -13.08 -18.40 -15.45
C PRO A 96 -13.44 -18.38 -16.94
N CYS A 97 -12.76 -17.52 -17.71
CA CYS A 97 -12.91 -17.50 -19.16
C CYS A 97 -12.38 -18.82 -19.76
N PRO A 98 -13.21 -19.63 -20.44
CA PRO A 98 -12.85 -20.98 -20.86
C PRO A 98 -11.77 -21.05 -21.94
N ASN A 99 -11.60 -19.98 -22.73
CA ASN A 99 -10.67 -19.93 -23.87
C ASN A 99 -9.44 -19.02 -23.61
N LEU A 100 -9.09 -18.77 -22.34
CA LEU A 100 -7.89 -18.00 -22.01
C LEU A 100 -6.65 -18.84 -22.30
N ASN A 101 -5.98 -18.59 -23.43
CA ASN A 101 -4.63 -19.11 -23.67
C ASN A 101 -3.67 -18.44 -22.67
N PRO A 102 -2.91 -19.20 -21.87
CA PRO A 102 -2.05 -18.67 -20.81
C PRO A 102 -0.72 -18.08 -21.33
N THR A 103 -0.73 -17.43 -22.49
CA THR A 103 0.43 -16.67 -22.99
C THR A 103 0.21 -15.18 -22.77
N PRO A 104 1.12 -14.47 -22.09
CA PRO A 104 1.07 -13.02 -22.06
C PRO A 104 1.34 -12.49 -23.47
N VAL A 105 0.37 -11.79 -24.05
CA VAL A 105 0.69 -10.73 -25.01
C VAL A 105 1.49 -9.70 -24.20
N PHE A 106 2.60 -9.23 -24.74
CA PHE A 106 3.67 -8.45 -24.09
C PHE A 106 4.74 -9.29 -23.38
N ALA A 107 5.52 -10.02 -24.19
CA ALA A 107 6.97 -10.12 -23.99
C ALA A 107 7.63 -8.82 -24.48
#